data_AF-A0A1G5C7U2-F1
#
_entry.id   AF-A0A1G5C7U2-F1
#
_cell.length_a   1.000
_cell.length_b   1.000
_cell.length_c   1.000
_cell.angle_alpha   90.00
_cell.angle_beta   90.00
_cell.angle_gamma   90.00
#
_symmetry.space_group_name_H-M   'P 1'
#
loop_
_entity.id
_entity.type
_entity.pdbx_description
1 polymer ?
#
loop_
_entity_poly.entity_id
_entity_poly.type
_entity_poly.pdbx_seq_one_letter_code
_entity_poly.pdbx_strand_id
1 'polypeptide(L)'
;MKKKLALMLATITTVASLFTGCGEKDVTGNYVATLRFADLTDFEDSDVESMEEMGIDPNTLSFDVKLNMTDDKKFDMSFDTTEFKKEFQNGYTTYLNDHIDEIIDMALAEYGMTVDDVTDEVAIANNYESADAFLEDMKSQTIEQTQQAMDEYLDGIIEEMESETVSGTYKVSKNTVVFVVEDGDESSLDKGTINDDGSIKVVSEADGKEVTFDFQLQK
;
A
#
# COMPACT_ATOMS: atom_id res chain seq x y z
N MET A 1 -19.52 2.84 -0.79
CA MET A 1 -18.91 1.94 0.20
C MET A 1 -18.92 2.58 1.60
N LYS A 2 -20.11 2.98 2.10
CA LYS A 2 -20.28 3.70 3.40
C LYS A 2 -21.14 2.93 4.41
N LYS A 3 -21.22 1.60 4.28
CA LYS A 3 -22.25 0.77 4.97
C LYS A 3 -21.72 -0.44 5.74
N LYS A 4 -20.40 -0.58 5.91
CA LYS A 4 -19.82 -1.70 6.67
C LYS A 4 -19.38 -1.33 8.11
N LEU A 5 -19.30 -0.03 8.45
CA LEU A 5 -18.98 0.53 9.78
C LEU A 5 -20.17 0.49 10.78
N ALA A 6 -20.73 -0.68 11.09
CA ALA A 6 -21.88 -0.75 12.00
C ALA A 6 -21.84 -1.88 13.05
N LEU A 7 -20.73 -2.60 13.21
CA LEU A 7 -20.74 -3.85 13.96
C LEU A 7 -19.63 -4.01 15.01
N MET A 8 -19.34 -3.02 15.85
CA MET A 8 -18.49 -3.24 17.06
C MET A 8 -18.99 -2.55 18.34
N LEU A 9 -20.32 -2.38 18.48
CA LEU A 9 -20.94 -1.97 19.75
C LEU A 9 -21.10 -3.17 20.70
N ALA A 10 -20.03 -3.74 21.28
CA ALA A 10 -20.23 -4.82 22.26
C ALA A 10 -19.11 -5.20 23.25
N THR A 11 -18.04 -4.42 23.52
CA THR A 11 -17.00 -4.96 24.45
C THR A 11 -16.29 -3.96 25.37
N ILE A 12 -16.92 -2.84 25.71
CA ILE A 12 -16.38 -1.92 26.72
C ILE A 12 -17.02 -2.24 28.08
N THR A 13 -16.50 -3.20 28.86
CA THR A 13 -16.79 -3.22 30.32
C THR A 13 -15.88 -4.05 31.24
N THR A 14 -14.88 -4.82 30.79
CA THR A 14 -14.24 -5.81 31.69
C THR A 14 -12.72 -5.72 31.86
N VAL A 15 -12.08 -4.60 31.50
CA VAL A 15 -10.60 -4.49 31.55
C VAL A 15 -10.06 -4.09 32.94
N ALA A 16 -10.90 -3.66 33.88
CA ALA A 16 -10.44 -3.11 35.16
C ALA A 16 -9.84 -4.14 36.16
N SER A 17 -9.97 -5.45 35.93
CA SER A 17 -9.57 -6.49 36.90
C SER A 17 -8.22 -7.18 36.62
N LEU A 18 -7.52 -6.85 35.53
CA LEU A 18 -6.31 -7.59 35.08
C LEU A 18 -4.95 -6.99 35.54
N PHE A 19 -4.93 -5.89 36.29
CA PHE A 19 -3.74 -5.05 36.45
C PHE A 19 -3.21 -4.93 37.89
N THR A 20 -3.16 -6.03 38.65
CA THR A 20 -2.45 -6.07 39.94
C THR A 20 -1.39 -7.17 39.95
N GLY A 21 -0.15 -6.83 39.54
CA GLY A 21 1.01 -7.66 39.84
C GLY A 21 2.19 -7.56 38.86
N CYS A 22 3.33 -7.09 39.39
CA CYS A 22 4.71 -7.19 38.89
C CYS A 22 5.04 -6.50 37.55
N GLY A 23 5.72 -5.36 37.66
CA GLY A 23 6.62 -4.74 36.67
C GLY A 23 6.04 -4.57 35.27
N GLU A 24 5.53 -3.37 34.97
CA GLU A 24 5.24 -3.02 33.57
C GLU A 24 6.53 -3.12 32.76
N LYS A 25 6.52 -3.91 31.68
CA LYS A 25 7.57 -3.88 30.66
C LYS A 25 7.54 -2.47 30.03
N ASP A 26 8.71 -1.87 29.88
CA ASP A 26 8.83 -0.66 29.07
C ASP A 26 8.69 -1.04 27.60
N VAL A 27 7.79 -0.34 26.92
CA VAL A 27 7.46 -0.54 25.50
C VAL A 27 7.52 0.78 24.73
N THR A 28 8.01 1.86 25.36
CA THR A 28 8.21 3.13 24.65
C THR A 28 9.21 2.94 23.52
N GLY A 29 8.88 3.47 22.35
CA GLY A 29 9.77 3.43 21.19
C GLY A 29 9.03 3.55 19.87
N ASN A 30 9.82 3.61 18.80
CA ASN A 30 9.32 3.56 17.44
C ASN A 30 9.40 2.12 16.94
N TYR A 31 8.31 1.62 16.39
CA TYR A 31 8.23 0.29 15.83
C TYR A 31 7.82 0.34 14.36
N VAL A 32 8.23 -0.69 13.62
CA VAL A 32 7.84 -0.88 12.22
C VAL A 32 7.39 -2.32 12.03
N ALA A 33 6.25 -2.51 11.39
CA ALA A 33 5.82 -3.79 10.83
C ALA A 33 5.72 -3.65 9.31
N THR A 34 6.44 -4.49 8.57
CA THR A 34 6.30 -4.55 7.12
C THR A 34 5.18 -5.50 6.75
N LEU A 35 4.21 -5.02 5.99
CA LEU A 35 3.15 -5.85 5.42
C LEU A 35 3.39 -6.03 3.94
N ARG A 36 3.27 -7.26 3.46
CA ARG A 36 3.24 -7.54 2.03
C ARG A 36 1.81 -7.46 1.54
N PHE A 37 1.65 -6.92 0.35
CA PHE A 37 0.35 -6.82 -0.30
C PHE A 37 -0.27 -8.20 -0.50
N ALA A 38 0.52 -9.21 -0.90
CA ALA A 38 0.08 -10.60 -1.00
C ALA A 38 -0.37 -11.24 0.33
N ASP A 39 0.07 -10.72 1.47
CA ASP A 39 -0.37 -11.21 2.79
C ASP A 39 -1.71 -10.58 3.20
N LEU A 40 -2.16 -9.52 2.50
CA LEU A 40 -3.49 -8.95 2.66
C LEU A 40 -4.49 -9.81 1.89
N THR A 41 -5.29 -10.53 2.64
CA THR A 41 -6.14 -11.60 2.13
C THR A 41 -7.41 -11.13 1.42
N ASP A 42 -7.53 -9.84 1.06
CA ASP A 42 -8.78 -9.20 0.60
C ASP A 42 -8.90 -8.91 -0.90
N PHE A 43 -7.90 -9.29 -1.69
CA PHE A 43 -7.98 -9.16 -3.15
C PHE A 43 -8.73 -10.35 -3.76
N GLU A 44 -9.68 -10.06 -4.65
CA GLU A 44 -10.24 -11.11 -5.51
C GLU A 44 -9.14 -11.58 -6.46
N ASP A 45 -9.15 -12.85 -6.88
CA ASP A 45 -8.17 -13.38 -7.83
C ASP A 45 -8.09 -12.51 -9.10
N SER A 46 -9.19 -11.86 -9.49
CA SER A 46 -9.26 -10.92 -10.60
C SER A 46 -8.47 -9.63 -10.41
N ASP A 47 -8.32 -9.15 -9.18
CA ASP A 47 -7.55 -7.92 -8.89
C ASP A 47 -6.04 -8.22 -9.00
N VAL A 48 -5.64 -9.39 -8.51
CA VAL A 48 -4.26 -9.92 -8.64
C VAL A 48 -3.92 -10.13 -10.12
N GLU A 49 -4.80 -10.82 -10.87
CA GLU A 49 -4.62 -11.03 -12.31
C GLU A 49 -4.49 -9.69 -13.05
N SER A 50 -5.31 -8.69 -12.72
CA SER A 50 -5.23 -7.37 -13.36
C SER A 50 -3.90 -6.65 -13.10
N MET A 51 -3.35 -6.78 -11.89
CA MET A 51 -2.04 -6.21 -11.57
C MET A 51 -0.91 -6.92 -12.32
N GLU A 52 -0.96 -8.25 -12.39
CA GLU A 52 0.02 -9.05 -13.14
C GLU A 52 -0.05 -8.75 -14.64
N GLU A 53 -1.24 -8.55 -15.21
CA GLU A 53 -1.42 -8.10 -16.60
C GLU A 53 -0.82 -6.71 -16.88
N MET A 54 -0.71 -5.87 -15.84
CA MET A 54 -0.02 -4.58 -15.91
C MET A 54 1.47 -4.66 -15.55
N GLY A 55 2.01 -5.88 -15.40
CA GLY A 55 3.40 -6.18 -15.04
C GLY A 55 3.77 -5.83 -13.59
N ILE A 56 2.78 -5.70 -12.72
CA ILE A 56 2.97 -5.47 -11.29
C ILE A 56 2.90 -6.82 -10.57
N ASP A 57 3.97 -7.23 -9.90
CA ASP A 57 3.99 -8.46 -9.08
C ASP A 57 3.49 -8.15 -7.66
N PRO A 58 2.30 -8.63 -7.24
CA PRO A 58 1.75 -8.33 -5.92
C PRO A 58 2.58 -8.91 -4.77
N ASN A 59 3.47 -9.88 -5.04
CA ASN A 59 4.36 -10.46 -4.05
C ASN A 59 5.56 -9.56 -3.70
N THR A 60 5.90 -8.61 -4.58
CA THR A 60 6.98 -7.64 -4.33
C THR A 60 6.48 -6.39 -3.62
N LEU A 61 5.18 -6.11 -3.72
CA LEU A 61 4.57 -4.94 -3.09
C LEU A 61 4.53 -5.10 -1.56
N SER A 62 5.06 -4.10 -0.88
CA SER A 62 5.02 -4.02 0.57
C SER A 62 4.95 -2.57 1.03
N PHE A 63 4.33 -2.34 2.17
CA PHE A 63 4.35 -1.06 2.85
C PHE A 63 4.65 -1.28 4.34
N ASP A 64 5.17 -0.24 4.96
CA ASP A 64 5.50 -0.26 6.37
C ASP A 64 4.38 0.39 7.18
N VAL A 65 4.08 -0.21 8.32
CA VAL A 65 3.20 0.35 9.34
C VAL A 65 4.07 0.78 10.50
N LYS A 66 4.09 2.08 10.75
CA LYS A 66 4.83 2.69 11.86
C LYS A 66 3.92 2.75 13.07
N LEU A 67 4.45 2.36 14.22
CA LEU A 67 3.79 2.49 15.52
C LEU A 67 4.77 3.20 16.45
N ASN A 68 4.45 4.43 16.85
CA ASN A 68 5.20 5.15 17.85
C ASN A 68 4.45 5.07 19.19
N MET A 69 5.15 4.64 20.24
CA MET A 69 4.61 4.51 21.58
C MET A 69 5.41 5.41 22.52
N THR A 70 4.72 6.31 23.23
CA THR A 70 5.36 7.35 24.05
C THR A 70 5.30 7.03 25.54
N ASP A 71 6.17 7.69 26.32
CA ASP A 71 6.23 7.52 27.78
C ASP A 71 4.94 7.97 28.50
N ASP A 72 4.18 8.91 27.93
CA ASP A 72 2.88 9.36 28.46
C ASP A 72 1.71 8.43 28.11
N LYS A 73 2.02 7.19 27.69
CA LYS A 73 1.07 6.13 27.37
C LYS A 73 0.15 6.45 26.20
N LYS A 74 0.66 7.21 25.23
CA LYS A 74 0.01 7.46 23.93
C LYS A 74 0.68 6.67 22.82
N PHE A 75 -0.08 6.43 21.77
CA PHE A 75 0.48 5.89 20.55
C PHE A 75 -0.08 6.63 19.33
N ASP A 76 0.72 6.61 18.28
CA ASP A 76 0.30 6.95 16.92
C ASP A 76 0.73 5.83 15.99
N MET A 77 -0.14 5.53 15.03
CA MET A 77 0.08 4.58 13.98
C MET A 77 -0.13 5.25 12.63
N SER A 78 0.79 5.03 11.70
CA SER A 78 0.76 5.61 10.35
C SER A 78 1.30 4.61 9.34
N PHE A 79 0.93 4.81 8.09
CA PHE A 79 1.44 4.04 6.95
C PHE A 79 2.61 4.78 6.31
N ASP A 80 3.63 4.03 5.89
CA ASP A 80 4.71 4.50 5.03
C ASP A 80 4.65 3.71 3.73
N THR A 81 4.23 4.40 2.67
CA THR A 81 4.00 3.80 1.36
C THR A 81 5.19 3.99 0.41
N THR A 82 6.33 4.48 0.89
CA THR A 82 7.48 4.84 0.05
C THR A 82 7.95 3.67 -0.82
N GLU A 83 8.17 2.49 -0.22
CA GLU A 83 8.60 1.31 -0.98
C GLU A 83 7.45 0.76 -1.85
N PHE A 84 6.21 0.77 -1.37
CA PHE A 84 5.04 0.38 -2.17
C PHE A 84 4.97 1.19 -3.47
N LYS A 85 5.07 2.53 -3.36
CA LYS A 85 5.07 3.44 -4.51
C LYS A 85 6.17 3.07 -5.49
N LYS A 86 7.39 2.91 -4.99
CA LYS A 86 8.57 2.62 -5.80
C LYS A 86 8.45 1.28 -6.52
N GLU A 87 8.04 0.22 -5.84
CA GLU A 87 7.90 -1.11 -6.46
C GLU A 87 6.76 -1.13 -7.49
N PHE A 88 5.64 -0.47 -7.19
CA PHE A 88 4.54 -0.32 -8.14
C PHE A 88 4.98 0.46 -9.40
N GLN A 89 5.68 1.58 -9.22
CA GLN A 89 6.24 2.40 -10.31
C GLN A 89 7.23 1.64 -11.19
N ASN A 90 8.10 0.85 -10.57
CA ASN A 90 9.03 0.00 -11.30
C ASN A 90 8.29 -1.05 -12.13
N GLY A 91 7.28 -1.71 -11.56
CA GLY A 91 6.49 -2.75 -12.24
C GLY A 91 5.87 -2.24 -13.54
N TYR A 92 5.01 -1.22 -13.48
CA TYR A 92 4.35 -0.73 -14.70
C TYR A 92 5.33 -0.02 -15.65
N THR A 93 6.40 0.61 -15.16
CA THR A 93 7.42 1.22 -16.04
C THR A 93 8.15 0.14 -16.84
N THR A 94 8.53 -0.97 -16.21
CA THR A 94 9.11 -2.11 -16.92
C THR A 94 8.13 -2.67 -17.94
N TYR A 95 6.86 -2.88 -17.55
CA TYR A 95 5.81 -3.35 -18.47
C TYR A 95 5.68 -2.45 -19.70
N LEU A 96 5.56 -1.13 -19.50
CA LEU A 96 5.42 -0.19 -20.61
C LEU A 96 6.61 -0.25 -21.55
N ASN A 97 7.84 -0.29 -21.04
CA ASN A 97 9.03 -0.35 -21.89
C ASN A 97 9.13 -1.68 -22.66
N ASP A 98 8.77 -2.79 -22.04
CA ASP A 98 8.85 -4.12 -22.66
C ASP A 98 7.75 -4.34 -23.71
N HIS A 99 6.61 -3.68 -23.57
CA HIS A 99 5.43 -3.84 -24.43
C HIS A 99 5.08 -2.60 -25.28
N ILE A 100 5.93 -1.57 -25.32
CA ILE A 100 5.59 -0.31 -26.01
C ILE A 100 5.29 -0.51 -27.50
N ASP A 101 6.01 -1.42 -28.17
CA ASP A 101 5.78 -1.70 -29.58
C ASP A 101 4.38 -2.31 -29.81
N GLU A 102 3.95 -3.24 -28.94
CA GLU A 102 2.61 -3.83 -28.98
C GLU A 102 1.52 -2.81 -28.68
N ILE A 103 1.78 -1.88 -27.74
CA ILE A 103 0.87 -0.78 -27.40
C ILE A 103 0.69 0.16 -28.60
N ILE A 104 1.77 0.51 -29.29
CA ILE A 104 1.71 1.33 -30.51
C ILE A 104 0.97 0.61 -31.63
N ASP A 105 1.21 -0.69 -31.82
CA ASP A 105 0.47 -1.50 -32.80
C ASP A 105 -1.03 -1.49 -32.51
N MET A 106 -1.43 -1.66 -31.25
CA MET A 106 -2.84 -1.58 -30.85
C MET A 106 -3.42 -0.19 -31.10
N ALA A 107 -2.70 0.86 -30.74
CA ALA A 107 -3.15 2.25 -30.94
C ALA A 107 -3.34 2.58 -32.43
N LEU A 108 -2.43 2.12 -33.30
CA LEU A 108 -2.58 2.28 -34.76
C LEU A 108 -3.73 1.46 -35.33
N ALA A 109 -3.95 0.25 -34.82
CA ALA A 109 -5.03 -0.62 -35.25
C ALA A 109 -6.41 -0.02 -34.98
N GLU A 110 -6.58 0.82 -33.95
CA GLU A 110 -7.82 1.58 -33.72
C GLU A 110 -8.19 2.50 -34.89
N TYR A 111 -7.19 2.98 -35.62
CA TYR A 111 -7.34 3.79 -36.84
C TYR A 111 -7.32 2.96 -38.13
N GLY A 112 -7.30 1.63 -38.02
CA GLY A 112 -7.18 0.71 -39.14
C GLY A 112 -5.81 0.76 -39.82
N MET A 113 -4.77 1.15 -39.07
CA MET A 113 -3.39 1.27 -39.53
C MET A 113 -2.50 0.22 -38.86
N THR A 114 -1.32 0.04 -39.43
CA THR A 114 -0.21 -0.74 -38.89
C THR A 114 1.06 0.14 -38.86
N VAL A 115 2.11 -0.29 -38.17
CA VAL A 115 3.42 0.41 -38.20
C VAL A 115 3.96 0.54 -39.63
N ASP A 116 3.70 -0.43 -40.50
CA ASP A 116 4.11 -0.38 -41.92
C ASP A 116 3.44 0.77 -42.71
N ASP A 117 2.28 1.26 -42.26
CA ASP A 117 1.60 2.42 -42.85
C ASP A 117 2.25 3.75 -42.43
N VAL A 118 3.10 3.74 -41.40
CA VAL A 118 3.89 4.89 -40.95
C VAL A 118 5.14 5.03 -41.80
N THR A 119 4.97 5.59 -42.99
CA THR A 119 6.06 5.79 -43.96
C THR A 119 6.79 7.13 -43.75
N ASP A 120 7.99 7.27 -44.34
CA ASP A 120 8.74 8.55 -44.33
C ASP A 120 7.90 9.72 -44.89
N GLU A 121 7.06 9.48 -45.88
CA GLU A 121 6.18 10.52 -46.44
C GLU A 121 5.17 11.03 -45.41
N VAL A 122 4.57 10.11 -44.65
CA VAL A 122 3.64 10.44 -43.55
C VAL A 122 4.39 11.18 -42.44
N ALA A 123 5.59 10.72 -42.07
CA ALA A 123 6.40 11.35 -41.03
C ALA A 123 6.81 12.78 -41.41
N ILE A 124 7.30 12.98 -42.63
CA ILE A 124 7.68 14.31 -43.16
C ILE A 124 6.47 15.25 -43.20
N ALA A 125 5.29 14.76 -43.57
CA ALA A 125 4.05 15.55 -43.54
C ALA A 125 3.68 16.02 -42.11
N ASN A 126 4.14 15.28 -41.08
CA ASN A 126 4.00 15.61 -39.67
C ASN A 126 5.22 16.35 -39.09
N ASN A 127 6.16 16.80 -39.93
CA ASN A 127 7.40 17.50 -39.55
C ASN A 127 8.45 16.66 -38.83
N TYR A 128 8.48 15.34 -39.08
CA TYR A 128 9.56 14.45 -38.63
C TYR A 128 10.54 14.17 -39.78
N GLU A 129 11.78 13.83 -39.43
CA GLU A 129 12.85 13.59 -40.41
C GLU A 129 12.75 12.21 -41.08
N SER A 130 12.11 11.24 -40.43
CA SER A 130 11.87 9.87 -40.92
C SER A 130 10.71 9.20 -40.18
N ALA A 131 10.21 8.09 -40.72
CA ALA A 131 9.27 7.19 -40.05
C ALA A 131 9.77 6.75 -38.67
N ASP A 132 11.04 6.32 -38.58
CA ASP A 132 11.65 5.89 -37.31
C ASP A 132 11.61 7.01 -36.27
N ALA A 133 11.96 8.25 -36.66
CA ALA A 133 11.94 9.39 -35.74
C ALA A 133 10.51 9.71 -35.26
N PHE A 134 9.52 9.52 -36.13
CA PHE A 134 8.12 9.71 -35.76
C PHE A 134 7.62 8.61 -34.82
N LEU A 135 7.95 7.34 -35.10
CA LEU A 135 7.57 6.20 -34.26
C LEU A 135 8.24 6.26 -32.87
N GLU A 136 9.52 6.61 -32.79
CA GLU A 136 10.20 6.76 -31.50
C GLU A 136 9.61 7.90 -30.66
N ASP A 137 9.21 9.00 -31.30
CA ASP A 137 8.52 10.08 -30.60
C ASP A 137 7.11 9.65 -30.14
N MET A 138 6.37 8.89 -30.95
CA MET A 138 5.09 8.28 -30.53
C MET A 138 5.26 7.37 -29.32
N LYS A 139 6.28 6.50 -29.31
CA LYS A 139 6.60 5.63 -28.16
C LYS A 139 6.91 6.46 -26.93
N SER A 140 7.80 7.45 -27.06
CA SER A 140 8.18 8.33 -25.96
C SER A 140 6.99 9.07 -25.37
N GLN A 141 6.13 9.65 -26.21
CA GLN A 141 4.92 10.34 -25.76
C GLN A 141 3.93 9.39 -25.08
N THR A 142 3.77 8.17 -25.61
CA THR A 142 2.88 7.16 -25.03
C THR A 142 3.38 6.71 -23.65
N ILE A 143 4.68 6.46 -23.51
CA ILE A 143 5.30 6.16 -22.22
C ILE A 143 5.07 7.31 -21.24
N GLU A 144 5.43 8.54 -21.61
CA GLU A 144 5.31 9.71 -20.74
C GLU A 144 3.86 9.93 -20.26
N GLN A 145 2.89 9.91 -21.17
CA GLN A 145 1.49 10.11 -20.83
C GLN A 145 0.92 8.99 -19.95
N THR A 146 1.28 7.74 -20.25
CA THR A 146 0.81 6.61 -19.46
C THR A 146 1.44 6.60 -18.06
N GLN A 147 2.74 6.89 -17.96
CA GLN A 147 3.43 7.03 -16.68
C GLN A 147 2.80 8.14 -15.84
N GLN A 148 2.54 9.31 -16.42
CA GLN A 148 1.88 10.41 -15.71
C GLN A 148 0.49 10.02 -15.19
N ALA A 149 -0.35 9.39 -16.01
CA ALA A 149 -1.69 8.98 -15.59
C ALA A 149 -1.66 7.94 -14.47
N MET A 150 -0.70 7.00 -14.53
CA MET A 150 -0.49 6.00 -13.48
C MET A 150 0.03 6.61 -12.18
N ASP A 151 0.95 7.57 -12.27
CA ASP A 151 1.48 8.31 -11.13
C ASP A 151 0.38 9.11 -10.42
N GLU A 152 -0.46 9.83 -11.18
CA GLU A 152 -1.59 10.59 -10.61
C GLU A 152 -2.61 9.68 -9.92
N TYR A 153 -2.88 8.51 -10.50
CA TYR A 153 -3.74 7.50 -9.89
C TYR A 153 -3.15 6.95 -8.59
N LEU A 154 -1.86 6.58 -8.61
CA LEU A 154 -1.15 6.03 -7.46
C LEU A 154 -1.01 7.04 -6.33
N ASP A 155 -0.73 8.31 -6.64
CA ASP A 155 -0.64 9.39 -5.66
C ASP A 155 -1.96 9.58 -4.90
N GLY A 156 -3.10 9.43 -5.57
CA GLY A 156 -4.42 9.48 -4.93
C GLY A 156 -4.64 8.35 -3.91
N ILE A 157 -4.19 7.13 -4.24
CA ILE A 157 -4.26 5.98 -3.31
C ILE A 157 -3.34 6.20 -2.12
N ILE A 158 -2.11 6.65 -2.38
CA ILE A 158 -1.10 6.90 -1.35
C ILE A 158 -1.56 7.99 -0.39
N GLU A 159 -2.12 9.09 -0.90
CA GLU A 159 -2.65 10.16 -0.07
C GLU A 159 -3.75 9.65 0.86
N GLU A 160 -4.66 8.81 0.36
CA GLU A 160 -5.68 8.16 1.19
C GLU A 160 -5.04 7.32 2.30
N MET A 161 -4.10 6.44 1.95
CA MET A 161 -3.41 5.57 2.93
C MET A 161 -2.60 6.34 3.97
N GLU A 162 -1.85 7.37 3.58
CA GLU A 162 -0.98 8.13 4.48
C GLU A 162 -1.77 9.15 5.32
N SER A 163 -2.95 9.57 4.87
CA SER A 163 -3.83 10.44 5.65
C SER A 163 -4.47 9.74 6.85
N GLU A 164 -4.59 8.41 6.78
CA GLU A 164 -5.12 7.57 7.85
C GLU A 164 -4.08 7.42 8.97
N THR A 165 -4.22 8.24 10.01
CA THR A 165 -3.44 8.12 11.25
C THR A 165 -4.33 7.67 12.37
N VAL A 166 -3.90 6.64 13.09
CA VAL A 166 -4.65 6.10 14.23
C VAL A 166 -3.93 6.50 15.49
N SER A 167 -4.62 7.22 16.36
CA SER A 167 -4.05 7.70 17.63
C SER A 167 -4.84 7.20 18.82
N GLY A 168 -4.15 7.02 19.94
CA GLY A 168 -4.80 6.56 21.15
C GLY A 168 -3.92 6.50 22.37
N THR A 169 -4.40 5.77 23.36
CA THR A 169 -3.65 5.43 24.57
C THR A 169 -3.41 3.93 24.64
N TYR A 170 -2.42 3.51 25.41
CA TYR A 170 -2.14 2.08 25.59
C TYR A 170 -1.91 1.73 27.06
N LYS A 171 -2.12 0.46 27.39
CA LYS A 171 -1.88 -0.10 28.74
C LYS A 171 -1.07 -1.37 28.63
N VAL A 172 -0.10 -1.55 29.53
CA VAL A 172 0.77 -2.72 29.56
C VAL A 172 0.49 -3.54 30.82
N SER A 173 0.39 -4.86 30.66
CA SER A 173 0.39 -5.80 31.77
C SER A 173 1.18 -7.05 31.39
N LYS A 174 2.27 -7.32 32.12
CA LYS A 174 3.17 -8.44 31.83
C LYS A 174 3.66 -8.41 30.37
N ASN A 175 3.25 -9.38 29.57
CA ASN A 175 3.62 -9.53 28.15
C ASN A 175 2.48 -9.10 27.22
N THR A 176 1.58 -8.23 27.68
CA THR A 176 0.43 -7.79 26.91
C THR A 176 0.39 -6.28 26.87
N VAL A 177 0.14 -5.74 25.68
CA VAL A 177 -0.28 -4.36 25.45
C VAL A 177 -1.73 -4.35 24.98
N VAL A 178 -2.53 -3.43 25.51
CA VAL A 178 -3.91 -3.16 25.08
C VAL A 178 -3.94 -1.75 24.55
N PHE A 179 -4.40 -1.58 23.32
CA PHE A 179 -4.54 -0.27 22.67
C PHE A 179 -5.98 0.23 22.84
N VAL A 180 -6.13 1.53 23.04
CA VAL A 180 -7.42 2.20 23.21
C VAL A 180 -7.40 3.42 22.31
N VAL A 181 -8.05 3.30 21.15
CA VAL A 181 -8.17 4.37 20.15
C VAL A 181 -9.07 5.49 20.69
N GLU A 182 -8.79 6.74 20.31
CA GLU A 182 -9.66 7.88 20.66
C GLU A 182 -11.01 7.82 19.91
N ASP A 183 -12.10 8.27 20.54
CA ASP A 183 -13.48 8.17 20.01
C ASP A 183 -13.59 8.74 18.58
N GLY A 184 -13.90 7.89 17.59
CA GLY A 184 -14.18 8.29 16.21
C GLY A 184 -13.44 7.47 15.15
N ASP A 185 -12.31 6.86 15.50
CA ASP A 185 -11.47 6.10 14.59
C ASP A 185 -11.70 4.59 14.77
N GLU A 186 -12.30 3.92 13.77
CA GLU A 186 -12.60 2.48 13.78
C GLU A 186 -11.37 1.60 13.48
N SER A 187 -10.19 1.95 13.99
CA SER A 187 -8.98 1.16 13.78
C SER A 187 -8.77 0.11 14.87
N SER A 188 -8.22 -1.02 14.43
CA SER A 188 -8.45 -2.38 14.92
C SER A 188 -7.31 -2.95 15.77
N LEU A 189 -6.43 -2.10 16.29
CA LEU A 189 -5.47 -2.55 17.31
C LEU A 189 -6.22 -2.78 18.62
N ASP A 190 -6.60 -4.02 18.91
CA ASP A 190 -7.22 -4.37 20.18
C ASP A 190 -6.15 -4.75 21.21
N LYS A 191 -5.33 -5.76 20.88
CA LYS A 191 -4.38 -6.34 21.82
C LYS A 191 -3.12 -6.86 21.13
N GLY A 192 -1.97 -6.55 21.73
CA GLY A 192 -0.67 -7.07 21.31
C GLY A 192 0.00 -7.96 22.36
N THR A 193 0.87 -8.86 21.89
CA THR A 193 1.78 -9.66 22.72
C THR A 193 3.19 -9.07 22.64
N ILE A 194 3.80 -8.82 23.80
CA ILE A 194 5.16 -8.29 23.92
C ILE A 194 6.13 -9.47 24.06
N ASN A 195 7.00 -9.64 23.07
CA ASN A 195 8.02 -10.68 23.04
C ASN A 195 9.21 -10.33 23.95
N ASP A 196 10.13 -11.27 24.13
CA ASP A 196 11.30 -11.09 25.00
C ASP A 196 12.39 -10.23 24.35
N ASP A 197 12.39 -10.12 23.03
CA ASP A 197 13.26 -9.22 22.26
C ASP A 197 12.75 -7.77 22.20
N GLY A 198 11.58 -7.51 22.80
CA GLY A 198 10.92 -6.20 22.81
C GLY A 198 9.98 -5.95 21.62
N SER A 199 9.88 -6.88 20.66
CA SER A 199 8.90 -6.76 19.56
C SER A 199 7.46 -6.93 20.05
N ILE A 200 6.51 -6.38 19.30
CA ILE A 200 5.08 -6.44 19.60
C ILE A 200 4.36 -7.12 18.45
N LYS A 201 3.67 -8.24 18.73
CA LYS A 201 2.81 -8.92 17.77
C LYS A 201 1.36 -8.50 18.00
N VAL A 202 0.72 -7.90 17.00
CA VAL A 202 -0.72 -7.59 17.01
C VAL A 202 -1.40 -8.43 15.93
N VAL A 203 -2.48 -9.10 16.29
CA VAL A 203 -3.37 -9.77 15.32
C VAL A 203 -4.64 -8.96 15.31
N SER A 204 -4.99 -8.45 14.14
CA SER A 204 -6.21 -7.70 13.90
C SER A 204 -7.12 -8.50 12.98
N GLU A 205 -8.42 -8.44 13.24
CA GLU A 205 -9.42 -9.03 12.35
C GLU A 205 -10.12 -7.91 11.57
N ALA A 206 -10.05 -7.98 10.25
CA ALA A 206 -10.75 -7.09 9.33
C ALA A 206 -11.55 -7.95 8.34
N ASP A 207 -12.85 -7.69 8.21
CA ASP A 207 -13.77 -8.44 7.32
C ASP A 207 -13.66 -9.98 7.45
N GLY A 208 -13.46 -10.47 8.68
CA GLY A 208 -13.39 -11.91 9.00
C GLY A 208 -12.04 -12.55 8.67
N LYS A 209 -11.00 -11.75 8.40
CA LYS A 209 -9.66 -12.19 8.06
C LYS A 209 -8.65 -11.61 9.04
N GLU A 210 -7.66 -12.44 9.42
CA GLU A 210 -6.62 -12.04 10.36
C GLU A 210 -5.44 -11.40 9.61
N VAL A 211 -5.08 -10.18 9.99
CA VAL A 211 -3.84 -9.50 9.60
C VAL A 211 -2.92 -9.47 10.80
N THR A 212 -1.69 -9.94 10.61
CA THR A 212 -0.67 -9.96 11.67
C THR A 212 0.33 -8.83 11.44
N PHE A 213 0.49 -7.99 12.44
CA PHE A 213 1.52 -6.97 12.51
C PHE A 213 2.61 -7.44 13.47
N ASP A 214 3.81 -7.73 12.94
CA ASP A 214 4.98 -8.08 13.74
C ASP A 214 5.91 -6.87 13.91
N PHE A 215 5.54 -5.97 14.81
CA PHE A 215 6.23 -4.70 15.09
C PHE A 215 7.62 -4.90 15.70
N GLN A 216 8.65 -4.48 14.97
CA GLN A 216 10.05 -4.50 15.38
C GLN A 216 10.46 -3.14 15.93
N LEU A 217 11.03 -3.13 17.14
CA LEU A 217 11.57 -1.91 17.77
C LEU A 217 12.76 -1.39 16.96
N GLN A 218 12.67 -0.14 16.52
CA GLN A 218 13.73 0.58 15.84
C GLN A 218 14.71 1.14 16.89
N LYS A 219 16.01 0.87 16.72
CA LYS A 219 17.08 1.28 17.64
C LYS A 219 17.86 2.48 17.14
#